data_AF-A0A4Y3KAC9-F1
#
_entry.id   AF-A0A4Y3KAC9-F1
#
_cell.length_a   1.000
_cell.length_b   1.000
_cell.length_c   1.000
_cell.angle_alpha   90.00
_cell.angle_beta   90.00
_cell.angle_gamma   90.00
#
_symmetry.space_group_name_H-M   'P 1'
#
loop_
_entity.id
_entity.type
_entity.pdbx_description
1 polymer ?
#
loop_
_entity_poly.entity_id
_entity_poly.type
_entity_poly.pdbx_seq_one_letter_code
_entity_poly.pdbx_strand_id
1 'polypeptide(L)'
;MAREVTEHGASGYRRGCKCEVCREGHRVQVARWRASRREREFAKALADASGTPLVETPAPEPVAAAGALDMDAAPGPLEAALIEDITEPDSRVAFRRHLVGLARLNARVLDQVSRLDRYDLISPVQLRQLEILNRIARIGFAGLDDDATAGGTVEVPDDASALLAELEGGE
;
A
#
# COMPACT_ATOMS: atom_id res chain seq x y z
N MET A 1 12.29 -26.88 59.14
CA MET A 1 13.69 -27.24 59.44
C MET A 1 14.53 -26.94 58.21
N ALA A 2 15.51 -26.04 58.31
CA ALA A 2 16.39 -25.72 57.19
C ALA A 2 17.26 -26.96 56.88
N ARG A 3 17.20 -27.47 55.64
CA ARG A 3 18.05 -28.58 55.19
C ARG A 3 19.51 -28.12 55.22
N GLU A 4 20.33 -28.79 56.01
CA GLU A 4 21.79 -28.57 55.99
C GLU A 4 22.33 -28.93 54.60
N VAL A 5 23.04 -27.98 54.00
CA VAL A 5 23.67 -28.17 52.69
C VAL A 5 25.07 -28.72 52.92
N THR A 6 25.22 -30.04 52.76
CA THR A 6 26.50 -30.76 52.93
C THR A 6 27.42 -30.65 51.71
N GLU A 7 26.88 -30.33 50.53
CA GLU A 7 27.62 -30.20 49.28
C GLU A 7 27.58 -28.75 48.76
N HIS A 8 28.75 -28.12 48.66
CA HIS A 8 28.91 -26.76 48.14
C HIS A 8 29.18 -26.73 46.63
N GLY A 9 28.91 -25.58 46.00
CA GLY A 9 29.00 -25.38 44.55
C GLY A 9 27.63 -25.13 43.91
N ALA A 10 27.46 -25.51 42.64
CA ALA A 10 26.22 -25.26 41.90
C ALA A 10 24.99 -26.00 42.47
N SER A 11 25.18 -27.17 43.08
CA SER A 11 24.12 -27.91 43.79
C SER A 11 23.72 -27.21 45.09
N GLY A 12 24.70 -26.77 45.88
CA GLY A 12 24.47 -26.00 47.11
C GLY A 12 23.77 -24.67 46.86
N TYR A 13 24.13 -23.95 45.79
CA TYR A 13 23.45 -22.71 45.40
C TYR A 13 21.96 -22.92 45.08
N ARG A 14 21.62 -24.00 44.36
CA ARG A 14 20.23 -24.37 44.04
C ARG A 14 19.42 -24.75 45.28
N ARG A 15 20.06 -25.29 46.31
CA ARG A 15 19.44 -25.60 47.62
C ARG A 15 19.36 -24.38 48.56
N GLY A 16 19.80 -23.20 48.12
CA GLY A 16 19.66 -21.94 48.85
C GLY A 16 20.93 -21.45 49.56
N CYS A 17 22.05 -22.19 49.54
CA CYS A 17 23.31 -21.75 50.14
C CYS A 17 23.94 -20.61 49.33
N LYS A 18 24.30 -19.50 49.99
CA LYS A 18 24.87 -18.30 49.35
C LYS A 18 26.32 -18.00 49.75
N CYS A 19 27.07 -19.00 50.23
CA CYS A 19 28.51 -18.85 50.45
C CYS A 19 29.26 -18.61 49.13
N GLU A 20 30.49 -18.13 49.20
CA GLU A 20 31.29 -17.75 48.03
C GLU A 20 31.50 -18.93 47.06
N VAL A 21 31.78 -20.12 47.58
CA VAL A 21 31.97 -21.36 46.79
C VAL A 21 30.71 -21.70 45.98
N CYS A 22 29.52 -21.57 46.58
CA CYS A 22 28.25 -21.81 45.90
C CYS A 22 27.95 -20.73 44.84
N ARG A 23 28.25 -19.45 45.12
CA ARG A 23 28.09 -18.36 44.15
C ARG A 23 29.00 -18.56 42.94
N GLU A 24 30.25 -18.94 43.18
CA GLU A 24 31.22 -19.17 42.10
C GLU A 24 30.85 -20.39 41.26
N GLY A 25 30.46 -21.50 41.88
CA GLY A 25 29.96 -22.68 41.17
C GLY A 25 28.75 -22.37 40.28
N HIS A 26 27.83 -21.52 40.74
CA HIS A 26 26.71 -21.06 39.92
C HIS A 26 27.15 -20.17 38.76
N ARG A 27 28.09 -19.24 38.97
CA ARG A 27 28.62 -18.38 37.89
C ARG A 27 29.27 -19.21 36.79
N VAL A 28 30.13 -20.17 37.14
CA VAL A 28 30.78 -21.08 36.19
C VAL A 28 29.74 -21.90 35.42
N GLN A 29 28.71 -22.41 36.11
CA GLN A 29 27.64 -23.16 35.46
C GLN A 29 26.87 -22.31 34.44
N VAL A 30 26.50 -21.08 34.82
CA VAL A 30 25.79 -20.15 33.93
C VAL A 30 26.66 -19.77 32.72
N ALA A 31 27.96 -19.54 32.93
CA ALA A 31 28.90 -19.25 31.85
C ALA A 31 28.98 -20.41 30.84
N ARG A 32 29.11 -21.66 31.33
CA ARG A 32 29.10 -22.87 30.50
C ARG A 32 27.77 -23.05 29.75
N TRP A 33 26.65 -22.79 30.41
CA TRP A 33 25.33 -22.85 29.78
C TRP A 33 25.18 -21.81 28.66
N ARG A 34 25.66 -20.58 28.87
CA ARG A 34 25.65 -19.53 27.83
C ARG A 34 26.55 -19.88 26.64
N ALA A 35 27.72 -20.46 26.88
CA ALA A 35 28.62 -20.92 25.81
C ALA A 35 27.97 -22.02 24.96
N SER A 36 27.47 -23.07 25.61
CA SER A 36 26.80 -24.19 24.93
C SER A 36 25.51 -23.78 24.21
N ARG A 37 24.78 -22.78 24.73
CA ARG A 37 23.61 -22.21 24.03
C ARG A 37 24.01 -21.51 22.72
N ARG A 38 25.08 -20.70 22.73
CA ARG A 38 25.58 -20.02 21.52
C ARG A 38 26.05 -21.01 20.45
N GLU A 39 26.73 -22.07 20.86
CA GLU A 39 27.16 -23.14 19.95
C GLU A 39 25.98 -23.85 19.28
N ARG A 40 24.91 -24.13 20.04
CA ARG A 40 23.68 -24.74 19.49
C ARG A 40 22.93 -23.80 18.55
N GLU A 41 22.82 -22.52 18.90
CA GLU A 41 22.19 -21.52 18.03
C GLU A 41 22.96 -21.35 16.71
N PHE A 42 24.30 -21.35 16.77
CA PHE A 42 25.14 -21.33 15.57
C PHE A 42 25.00 -22.60 14.72
N ALA A 43 25.03 -23.77 15.34
CA ALA A 43 24.84 -25.04 14.65
C ALA A 43 23.46 -25.13 13.97
N LYS A 44 22.41 -24.61 14.63
CA LYS A 44 21.08 -24.52 14.05
C LYS A 44 21.04 -23.58 12.84
N ALA A 45 21.63 -22.39 12.94
CA ALA A 45 21.70 -21.44 11.83
C ALA A 45 22.43 -22.02 10.61
N LEU A 46 23.50 -22.80 10.83
CA LEU A 46 24.23 -23.47 9.75
C LEU A 46 23.42 -24.61 9.12
N ALA A 47 22.66 -25.36 9.92
CA ALA A 47 21.75 -26.39 9.41
C ALA A 47 20.60 -25.77 8.59
N ASP A 48 20.04 -24.64 9.04
CA ASP A 48 18.98 -23.93 8.32
C ASP A 48 19.52 -23.33 6.99
N ALA A 49 20.78 -22.88 6.96
CA ALA A 49 21.42 -22.32 5.75
C ALA A 49 21.78 -23.38 4.69
N SER A 50 21.93 -24.66 5.08
CA SER A 50 22.32 -25.74 4.15
C SER A 50 21.11 -26.43 3.48
N GLY A 51 19.89 -26.03 3.82
CA GLY A 51 18.64 -26.67 3.36
C GLY A 51 17.92 -25.98 2.21
N THR A 52 18.36 -24.81 1.74
CA THR A 52 17.70 -24.16 0.59
C THR A 52 18.44 -24.54 -0.69
N PRO A 53 17.92 -25.46 -1.53
CA PRO A 53 18.45 -25.59 -2.88
C PRO A 53 18.33 -24.22 -3.54
N LEU A 54 19.42 -23.74 -4.12
CA LEU A 54 19.39 -22.58 -5.01
C LEU A 54 18.45 -22.96 -6.16
N VAL A 55 17.19 -22.53 -6.08
CA VAL A 55 16.29 -22.57 -7.22
C VAL A 55 16.96 -21.69 -8.25
N GLU A 56 17.50 -22.30 -9.31
CA GLU A 56 17.98 -21.58 -10.47
C GLU A 56 16.84 -20.66 -10.89
N THR A 57 17.03 -19.36 -10.65
CA THR A 57 16.05 -18.37 -11.09
C THR A 57 16.11 -18.43 -12.61
N PRO A 58 15.02 -18.83 -13.29
CA PRO A 58 15.03 -18.87 -14.74
C PRO A 58 15.45 -17.50 -15.25
N ALA A 59 16.33 -17.49 -16.25
CA ALA A 59 16.74 -16.24 -16.88
C ALA A 59 15.47 -15.46 -17.23
N PRO A 60 15.35 -14.18 -16.81
CA PRO A 60 14.16 -13.40 -17.11
C PRO A 60 13.99 -13.40 -18.62
N GLU A 61 12.82 -13.83 -19.10
CA GLU A 61 12.50 -13.71 -20.52
C GLU A 61 12.71 -12.24 -20.92
N PRO A 62 13.29 -11.99 -22.11
CA PRO A 62 13.48 -10.64 -22.59
C PRO A 62 12.11 -9.96 -22.62
N VAL A 63 11.92 -8.98 -21.74
CA VAL A 63 10.70 -8.19 -21.69
C VAL A 63 10.57 -7.49 -23.04
N ALA A 64 9.65 -7.97 -23.88
CA ALA A 64 9.31 -7.28 -25.11
C ALA A 64 8.92 -5.85 -24.73
N ALA A 65 9.55 -4.86 -25.36
CA ALA A 65 9.18 -3.47 -25.15
C ALA A 65 7.70 -3.34 -25.54
N ALA A 66 6.85 -3.14 -24.54
CA ALA A 66 5.43 -2.91 -24.77
C ALA A 66 5.29 -1.76 -25.78
N GLY A 67 4.33 -1.90 -26.71
CA GLY A 67 4.02 -0.83 -27.65
C GLY A 67 3.80 0.48 -26.90
N ALA A 68 4.41 1.56 -27.39
CA ALA A 68 4.16 2.89 -26.84
C ALA A 68 2.75 3.35 -27.20
N LEU A 69 2.11 4.09 -26.30
CA LEU A 69 0.83 4.74 -26.56
C LEU A 69 1.01 5.75 -27.70
N ASP A 70 0.17 5.65 -28.73
CA ASP A 70 0.17 6.59 -29.85
C ASP A 70 -0.72 7.80 -29.53
N MET A 71 -0.07 8.91 -29.15
CA MET A 71 -0.78 10.15 -28.82
C MET A 71 -1.31 10.87 -30.06
N ASP A 72 -0.80 10.56 -31.25
CA ASP A 72 -1.17 11.19 -32.52
C ASP A 72 -2.23 10.38 -33.29
N ALA A 73 -2.56 9.17 -32.82
CA ALA A 73 -3.63 8.35 -33.39
C ALA A 73 -4.97 9.09 -33.46
N ALA A 74 -5.79 8.76 -34.46
CA ALA A 74 -7.18 9.21 -34.49
C ALA A 74 -7.95 8.71 -33.25
N PRO A 75 -8.89 9.49 -32.68
CA PRO A 75 -9.74 9.06 -31.59
C PRO A 75 -10.43 7.73 -31.94
N GLY A 76 -10.38 6.76 -31.03
CA GLY A 76 -11.13 5.53 -31.18
C GLY A 76 -12.58 5.70 -30.72
N PRO A 77 -13.37 4.61 -30.70
CA PRO A 77 -14.78 4.68 -30.35
C PRO A 77 -15.04 5.25 -28.95
N LEU A 78 -14.19 4.92 -27.96
CA LEU A 78 -14.38 5.40 -26.59
C LEU A 78 -14.03 6.87 -26.45
N GLU A 79 -12.90 7.31 -27.02
CA GLU A 79 -12.55 8.73 -27.00
C GLU A 79 -13.57 9.57 -27.80
N ALA A 80 -14.05 9.07 -28.94
CA ALA A 80 -15.05 9.77 -29.75
C ALA A 80 -16.37 9.96 -29.00
N ALA A 81 -16.91 8.90 -28.38
CA ALA A 81 -18.13 8.99 -27.56
C ALA A 81 -17.95 9.98 -26.40
N LEU A 82 -16.80 9.92 -25.73
CA LEU A 82 -16.52 10.84 -24.62
C LEU A 82 -16.41 12.31 -25.06
N ILE A 83 -15.87 12.58 -26.26
CA ILE A 83 -15.81 13.92 -26.82
C ILE A 83 -17.22 14.46 -27.09
N GLU A 84 -18.14 13.61 -27.57
CA GLU A 84 -19.54 13.96 -27.79
C GLU A 84 -20.23 14.30 -26.46
N ASP A 85 -20.09 13.42 -25.46
CA ASP A 85 -20.76 13.54 -24.16
C ASP A 85 -20.23 14.71 -23.29
N ILE A 86 -18.94 15.08 -23.43
CA ILE A 86 -18.26 16.04 -22.54
C ILE A 86 -17.85 17.30 -23.31
N THR A 87 -18.77 17.85 -24.11
CA THR A 87 -18.49 18.97 -25.01
C THR A 87 -18.31 20.30 -24.28
N GLU A 88 -19.08 20.56 -23.20
CA GLU A 88 -18.98 21.82 -22.45
C GLU A 88 -19.16 21.64 -20.93
N PRO A 89 -18.06 21.58 -20.15
CA PRO A 89 -18.14 21.69 -18.70
C PRO A 89 -18.78 22.98 -18.26
N ASP A 90 -19.66 22.90 -17.27
CA ASP A 90 -20.11 24.08 -16.54
C ASP A 90 -18.86 24.83 -16.05
N SER A 91 -18.84 26.13 -16.32
CA SER A 91 -17.82 27.08 -15.88
C SER A 91 -17.51 27.00 -14.38
N ARG A 92 -18.45 26.51 -13.56
CA ARG A 92 -18.36 26.32 -12.12
C ARG A 92 -17.44 25.17 -11.68
N VAL A 93 -17.04 24.29 -12.59
CA VAL A 93 -16.18 23.14 -12.29
C VAL A 93 -14.71 23.57 -12.15
N ALA A 94 -14.17 23.53 -10.94
CA ALA A 94 -12.73 23.71 -10.69
C ALA A 94 -11.94 22.62 -11.44
N PHE A 95 -10.84 23.00 -12.08
CA PHE A 95 -9.99 22.08 -12.87
C PHE A 95 -10.71 21.35 -14.01
N ARG A 96 -11.85 21.86 -14.51
CA ARG A 96 -12.65 21.24 -15.59
C ARG A 96 -11.81 20.73 -16.76
N ARG A 97 -10.93 21.58 -17.28
CA ARG A 97 -10.08 21.26 -18.44
C ARG A 97 -9.15 20.09 -18.15
N HIS A 98 -8.68 19.99 -16.91
CA HIS A 98 -7.80 18.92 -16.48
C HIS A 98 -8.56 17.60 -16.35
N LEU A 99 -9.75 17.60 -15.72
CA LEU A 99 -10.58 16.41 -15.60
C LEU A 99 -11.03 15.87 -16.97
N VAL A 100 -11.46 16.75 -17.88
CA VAL A 100 -11.79 16.36 -19.26
C VAL A 100 -10.56 15.83 -19.99
N GLY A 101 -9.40 16.47 -19.83
CA GLY A 101 -8.15 15.98 -20.41
C GLY A 101 -7.76 14.58 -19.92
N LEU A 102 -7.90 14.31 -18.61
CA LEU A 102 -7.64 13.00 -18.04
C LEU A 102 -8.66 11.95 -18.50
N ALA A 103 -9.94 12.30 -18.58
CA ALA A 103 -10.98 11.40 -19.06
C ALA A 103 -10.71 10.98 -20.52
N ARG A 104 -10.31 11.94 -21.37
CA ARG A 104 -9.92 11.69 -22.76
C ARG A 104 -8.67 10.83 -22.88
N LEU A 105 -7.65 11.09 -22.06
CA LEU A 105 -6.44 10.28 -22.03
C LEU A 105 -6.74 8.81 -21.68
N ASN A 106 -7.56 8.58 -20.66
CA ASN A 106 -7.96 7.23 -20.26
C ASN A 106 -8.77 6.53 -21.36
N ALA A 107 -9.72 7.21 -22.00
CA ALA A 107 -10.49 6.66 -23.11
C ALA A 107 -9.57 6.26 -24.29
N ARG A 108 -8.59 7.11 -24.63
CA ARG A 108 -7.57 6.81 -25.64
C ARG A 108 -6.71 5.61 -25.28
N VAL A 109 -6.29 5.47 -24.02
CA VAL A 109 -5.56 4.28 -23.57
C VAL A 109 -6.41 3.03 -23.81
N LEU A 110 -7.69 3.04 -23.40
CA LEU A 110 -8.60 1.92 -23.59
C LEU A 110 -8.82 1.57 -25.08
N ASP A 111 -8.92 2.57 -25.95
CA ASP A 111 -9.03 2.37 -27.41
C ASP A 111 -7.81 1.66 -28.01
N GLN A 112 -6.63 1.82 -27.41
CA GLN A 112 -5.37 1.27 -27.91
C GLN A 112 -4.93 -0.02 -27.20
N VAL A 113 -5.53 -0.38 -26.05
CA VAL A 113 -5.11 -1.55 -25.24
C VAL A 113 -4.92 -2.82 -26.06
N SER A 114 -5.86 -3.13 -26.96
CA SER A 114 -5.80 -4.35 -27.78
C SER A 114 -4.68 -4.32 -28.82
N ARG A 115 -4.34 -3.13 -29.34
CA ARG A 115 -3.23 -2.95 -30.29
C ARG A 115 -1.88 -2.99 -29.59
N LEU A 116 -1.82 -2.51 -28.34
CA LEU A 116 -0.62 -2.51 -27.51
C LEU A 116 -0.38 -3.85 -26.81
N ASP A 117 -1.35 -4.77 -26.87
CA ASP A 117 -1.35 -6.04 -26.12
C ASP A 117 -1.18 -5.83 -24.60
N ARG A 118 -1.77 -4.74 -24.08
CA ARG A 118 -1.65 -4.30 -22.68
C ARG A 118 -2.96 -4.41 -21.91
N TYR A 119 -3.54 -5.60 -21.91
CA TYR A 119 -4.80 -5.90 -21.22
C TYR A 119 -4.74 -5.68 -19.71
N ASP A 120 -3.54 -5.70 -19.12
CA ASP A 120 -3.29 -5.36 -17.72
C ASP A 120 -3.69 -3.91 -17.38
N LEU A 121 -3.71 -3.02 -18.37
CA LEU A 121 -4.09 -1.62 -18.18
C LEU A 121 -5.61 -1.41 -18.10
N ILE A 122 -6.44 -2.37 -18.51
CA ILE A 122 -7.91 -2.19 -18.56
C ILE A 122 -8.45 -1.85 -17.19
N SER A 123 -8.21 -2.70 -16.19
CA SER A 123 -8.76 -2.53 -14.84
C SER A 123 -8.34 -1.22 -14.18
N PRO A 124 -7.04 -0.86 -14.10
CA PRO A 124 -6.64 0.38 -13.43
C PRO A 124 -7.13 1.63 -14.18
N VAL A 125 -7.19 1.60 -15.52
CA VAL A 125 -7.68 2.74 -16.31
C VAL A 125 -9.18 2.92 -16.17
N GLN A 126 -9.96 1.83 -16.17
CA GLN A 126 -11.42 1.87 -15.96
C GLN A 126 -11.78 2.42 -14.57
N LEU A 127 -11.08 1.99 -13.52
CA LEU A 127 -11.30 2.52 -12.16
C LEU A 127 -11.03 4.02 -12.10
N ARG A 128 -9.90 4.48 -12.66
CA ARG A 128 -9.58 5.91 -12.73
C ARG A 128 -10.60 6.69 -13.56
N GLN A 129 -11.08 6.11 -14.67
CA GLN A 129 -12.11 6.72 -15.50
C GLN A 129 -13.41 6.92 -14.73
N LEU A 130 -13.87 5.89 -14.01
CA LEU A 130 -15.06 5.98 -13.17
C LEU A 130 -14.90 7.05 -12.08
N GLU A 131 -13.74 7.14 -11.42
CA GLU A 131 -13.48 8.19 -10.43
C GLU A 131 -13.54 9.59 -11.03
N ILE A 132 -12.94 9.80 -12.20
CA ILE A 132 -12.94 11.09 -12.90
C ILE A 132 -14.36 11.47 -13.31
N LEU A 133 -15.11 10.53 -13.90
CA LEU A 133 -16.50 10.75 -14.30
C LEU A 133 -17.40 11.03 -13.09
N ASN A 134 -17.22 10.32 -11.98
CA ASN A 134 -17.94 10.60 -10.73
C ASN A 134 -17.62 11.99 -10.17
N ARG A 135 -16.36 12.43 -10.25
CA ARG A 135 -15.98 13.81 -9.87
C ARG A 135 -16.61 14.82 -10.80
N ILE A 136 -16.56 14.57 -12.11
CA ILE A 136 -17.21 15.41 -13.13
C ILE A 136 -18.72 15.54 -12.83
N ALA A 137 -19.41 14.42 -12.61
CA ALA A 137 -20.85 14.39 -12.32
C ALA A 137 -21.21 15.12 -11.02
N ARG A 138 -20.41 14.96 -9.95
CA ARG A 138 -20.66 15.62 -8.66
C ARG A 138 -20.46 17.13 -8.68
N ILE A 139 -19.66 17.66 -9.62
CA ILE A 139 -19.35 19.10 -9.68
C ILE A 139 -20.32 19.83 -10.64
N GLY A 140 -21.16 19.08 -11.39
CA GLY A 140 -22.20 19.61 -12.27
C GLY A 140 -21.70 19.91 -13.68
N PHE A 141 -22.39 19.38 -14.70
CA PHE A 141 -22.13 19.63 -16.12
C PHE A 141 -23.48 19.85 -16.81
N ALA A 142 -23.55 20.80 -17.74
CA ALA A 142 -24.65 20.86 -18.67
C ALA A 142 -24.58 19.62 -19.60
N GLY A 143 -25.64 18.80 -19.63
CA GLY A 143 -25.74 17.63 -20.52
C GLY A 143 -25.66 16.25 -19.84
N LEU A 144 -25.38 16.16 -18.53
CA LEU A 144 -25.56 14.93 -17.75
C LEU A 144 -26.85 14.93 -16.90
N ASP A 145 -27.63 16.01 -16.99
CA ASP A 145 -28.93 16.17 -16.35
C ASP A 145 -30.03 15.47 -17.15
N ASP A 146 -29.97 14.15 -17.28
CA ASP A 146 -31.13 13.36 -17.67
C ASP A 146 -31.91 13.00 -16.40
N ASP A 147 -32.96 13.80 -16.12
CA ASP A 147 -34.14 13.43 -15.32
C ASP A 147 -33.92 12.72 -13.96
N ALA A 148 -33.03 13.25 -13.12
CA ALA A 148 -33.08 12.97 -11.69
C ALA A 148 -33.85 14.08 -10.97
N THR A 149 -35.19 13.98 -10.98
CA THR A 149 -36.03 14.57 -9.94
C THR A 149 -35.60 14.06 -8.55
N ALA A 150 -34.66 14.76 -7.92
CA ALA A 150 -34.53 14.89 -6.48
C ALA A 150 -33.58 16.06 -6.21
N GLY A 151 -34.16 17.21 -5.84
CA GLY A 151 -33.42 18.35 -5.33
C GLY A 151 -32.72 18.01 -4.02
N GLY A 152 -31.57 17.36 -4.11
CA GLY A 152 -30.59 17.32 -3.05
C GLY A 152 -29.75 18.59 -3.15
N THR A 153 -30.19 19.67 -2.53
CA THR A 153 -29.25 20.68 -2.04
C THR A 153 -28.22 19.92 -1.21
N VAL A 154 -26.99 19.80 -1.73
CA VAL A 154 -25.87 19.40 -0.89
C VAL A 154 -25.67 20.58 0.05
N GLU A 155 -26.35 20.51 1.20
CA GLU A 155 -26.02 21.36 2.34
C GLU A 155 -24.56 21.09 2.65
N VAL A 156 -23.72 22.08 2.37
CA VAL A 156 -22.39 22.16 2.94
C VAL A 156 -22.59 22.00 4.45
N PRO A 157 -21.99 20.99 5.10
CA PRO A 157 -22.12 20.84 6.55
C PRO A 157 -21.72 22.16 7.19
N ASP A 158 -22.58 22.68 8.08
CA ASP A 158 -22.42 23.97 8.77
C ASP A 158 -21.02 24.16 9.39
N ASP A 159 -20.30 23.07 9.64
CA ASP A 159 -18.92 23.03 10.12
C ASP A 159 -17.92 23.75 9.20
N ALA A 160 -18.11 23.72 7.87
CA ALA A 160 -17.20 24.41 6.95
C ALA A 160 -17.41 25.93 6.94
N SER A 161 -18.66 26.36 7.12
CA SER A 161 -19.04 27.77 7.28
C SER A 161 -18.55 28.33 8.61
N ALA A 162 -18.63 27.53 9.68
CA ALA A 162 -18.11 27.87 11.01
C ALA A 162 -16.58 27.98 11.03
N LEU A 163 -15.87 27.06 10.36
CA LEU A 163 -14.41 27.10 10.22
C LEU A 163 -13.91 28.33 9.44
N LEU A 164 -14.65 28.75 8.40
CA LEU A 164 -14.31 29.97 7.66
C LEU A 164 -14.54 31.24 8.49
N ALA A 165 -15.60 31.28 9.31
CA ALA A 165 -15.87 32.40 10.21
C ALA A 165 -14.84 32.50 11.35
N GLU A 166 -14.33 31.37 11.88
CA GLU A 166 -13.25 31.38 12.87
C GLU A 166 -11.91 31.87 12.30
N LEU A 167 -11.63 31.59 11.02
CA LEU A 167 -10.42 32.06 10.34
C LEU A 167 -10.46 33.55 9.98
N GLU A 168 -11.65 34.11 9.75
CA GLU A 168 -11.84 35.53 9.43
C GLU A 168 -11.96 36.43 10.69
N GLY A 169 -12.21 35.86 11.87
CA GLY A 169 -12.45 36.60 13.12
C GLY A 169 -11.28 36.69 14.10
N GLY A 170 -10.08 36.21 13.75
CA GLY A 170 -8.91 36.20 14.62
C GLY A 170 -7.98 37.41 14.45
N GLU A 171 -8.38 38.57 14.99
CA GLU A 171 -7.47 39.69 15.33
C GLU A 171 -7.29 39.81 16.85
#